data_AF-A0A497A741-F1
#
_entry.id   AF-A0A497A741-F1
#
_cell.length_a   1.000
_cell.length_b   1.000
_cell.length_c   1.000
_cell.angle_alpha   90.00
_cell.angle_beta   90.00
_cell.angle_gamma   90.00
#
_symmetry.space_group_name_H-M   'P 1'
#
loop_
_entity.id
_entity.type
_entity.pdbx_description
1 polymer ?
#
loop_
_entity_poly.entity_id
_entity_poly.type
_entity_poly.pdbx_seq_one_letter_code
_entity_poly.pdbx_strand_id
1 'polypeptide(L)'
;MTARLMQGDEACAEGAIAAGCRFFAGYPITPATDIAEVLARRLPQVGGKFIQMEDEIASMAAIIGASVGGAKAMTATSGPGFSLMQENIGYACMAEI
;
A
#
# COMPACT_ATOMS: atom_id res chain seq x y z
N MET A 1 -0.21 16.83 22.81
CA MET A 1 -0.43 16.64 21.36
C MET A 1 -1.25 17.80 20.86
N THR A 2 -0.76 18.53 19.85
CA THR A 2 -1.53 19.56 19.14
C THR A 2 -2.22 18.91 17.95
N ALA A 3 -3.50 19.21 17.74
CA ALA A 3 -4.23 18.74 16.57
C ALA A 3 -3.65 19.39 15.30
N ARG A 4 -3.44 18.58 14.25
CA ARG A 4 -2.96 19.01 12.94
C ARG A 4 -4.08 18.80 11.92
N LEU A 5 -4.31 19.79 11.05
CA LEU A 5 -5.16 19.61 9.88
C LEU A 5 -4.40 18.72 8.87
N MET A 6 -5.03 17.62 8.45
CA MET A 6 -4.41 16.59 7.63
C MET A 6 -5.38 16.13 6.54
N GLN A 7 -4.86 15.88 5.33
CA GLN A 7 -5.63 15.24 4.26
C GLN A 7 -5.90 13.78 4.61
N GLY A 8 -7.00 13.22 4.09
CA GLY A 8 -7.37 11.82 4.35
C GLY A 8 -6.28 10.85 3.91
N ASP A 9 -5.69 11.07 2.73
CA ASP A 9 -4.64 10.21 2.17
C ASP A 9 -3.33 10.29 2.96
N GLU A 10 -2.96 11.49 3.45
CA GLU A 10 -1.83 11.65 4.37
C GLU A 10 -2.11 10.88 5.68
N ALA A 11 -3.33 10.97 6.22
CA ALA A 11 -3.71 10.25 7.44
C ALA A 11 -3.68 8.73 7.25
N CYS A 12 -4.10 8.21 6.09
CA CYS A 12 -4.02 6.79 5.75
C CYS A 12 -2.56 6.30 5.71
N ALA A 13 -1.68 7.05 5.04
CA ALA A 13 -0.26 6.70 4.96
C ALA A 13 0.43 6.72 6.33
N GLU A 14 0.22 7.79 7.11
CA GLU A 14 0.78 7.91 8.46
C GLU A 14 0.23 6.83 9.40
N GLY A 15 -1.07 6.51 9.31
CA GLY A 15 -1.71 5.45 10.07
C GLY A 15 -1.11 4.08 9.78
N ALA A 16 -0.85 3.77 8.51
CA ALA A 16 -0.21 2.52 8.13
C ALA A 16 1.23 2.41 8.67
N ILE A 17 2.01 3.49 8.57
CA ILE A 17 3.37 3.53 9.13
C ILE A 17 3.34 3.32 10.65
N ALA A 18 2.41 3.99 11.34
CA ALA A 18 2.21 3.86 12.78
C ALA A 18 1.80 2.42 13.17
N ALA A 19 1.02 1.73 12.33
CA ALA A 19 0.66 0.33 12.50
C ALA A 19 1.80 -0.67 12.21
N GLY A 20 2.98 -0.18 11.80
CA GLY A 20 4.16 -0.98 11.52
C GLY A 20 4.32 -1.40 10.06
N CYS A 21 3.58 -0.79 9.11
CA CYS A 21 3.76 -1.07 7.68
C CYS A 21 5.17 -0.67 7.23
N ARG A 22 5.88 -1.58 6.56
CA ARG A 22 7.25 -1.37 6.06
C ARG A 22 7.42 -1.72 4.59
N PHE A 23 6.36 -2.09 3.89
CA PHE A 23 6.41 -2.36 2.46
C PHE A 23 5.19 -1.78 1.76
N PHE A 24 5.42 -1.05 0.68
CA PHE A 24 4.38 -0.60 -0.24
C PHE A 24 4.73 -0.97 -1.67
N ALA A 25 3.75 -1.54 -2.37
CA ALA A 25 3.77 -1.74 -3.81
C ALA A 25 2.46 -1.22 -4.40
N GLY A 26 2.51 -0.41 -5.45
CA GLY A 26 1.30 0.18 -6.03
C GLY A 26 1.51 0.75 -7.42
N TYR A 27 0.39 1.01 -8.10
CA TYR A 27 0.33 1.66 -9.40
C TYR A 27 -0.44 2.99 -9.28
N PRO A 28 0.03 4.10 -9.88
CA PRO A 28 -0.62 5.40 -9.74
C PRO A 28 -2.04 5.44 -10.35
N ILE A 29 -3.03 5.79 -9.53
CA ILE A 29 -4.41 5.99 -9.97
C ILE A 29 -5.13 7.02 -9.08
N THR A 30 -5.74 8.04 -9.69
CA THR A 30 -6.52 9.06 -8.96
C THR A 30 -7.80 8.45 -8.37
N PRO A 31 -8.18 8.78 -7.13
CA PRO A 31 -7.55 9.71 -6.18
C PRO A 31 -6.51 9.08 -5.22
N ALA A 32 -6.15 7.81 -5.38
CA ALA A 32 -5.29 7.10 -4.42
C ALA A 32 -3.79 7.44 -4.51
N THR A 33 -3.36 8.15 -5.56
CA THR A 33 -1.95 8.47 -5.82
C THR A 33 -1.28 9.21 -4.66
N ASP A 34 -1.98 10.09 -3.96
CA ASP A 34 -1.43 10.88 -2.86
C ASP A 34 -0.93 10.00 -1.70
N ILE A 35 -1.59 8.86 -1.44
CA ILE A 35 -1.13 7.87 -0.45
C ILE A 35 0.24 7.31 -0.87
N ALA A 36 0.37 6.93 -2.14
CA ALA A 36 1.61 6.39 -2.67
C ALA A 36 2.75 7.43 -2.62
N GLU A 37 2.47 8.69 -2.94
CA GLU A 37 3.46 9.77 -2.86
C GLU A 37 3.96 10.04 -1.44
N VAL A 38 3.06 10.00 -0.45
CA VAL A 38 3.43 10.15 0.96
C VAL A 38 4.30 8.96 1.39
N LEU A 39 3.91 7.73 1.05
CA LEU A 39 4.66 6.53 1.41
C LEU A 39 6.00 6.41 0.70
N ALA A 40 6.12 6.85 -0.56
CA ALA A 40 7.38 6.94 -1.28
C ALA A 40 8.40 7.80 -0.52
N ARG A 41 7.95 8.89 0.10
CA ARG A 41 8.78 9.78 0.93
C ARG A 41 9.03 9.22 2.33
N ARG A 42 8.01 8.65 2.97
CA ARG A 42 8.04 8.31 4.40
C ARG A 42 8.60 6.92 4.69
N LEU A 43 8.35 5.92 3.85
CA LEU A 43 8.80 4.54 4.11
C LEU A 43 10.34 4.42 4.25
N PRO A 44 11.16 5.04 3.38
CA PRO A 44 12.62 5.00 3.54
C PRO A 44 13.11 5.55 4.89
N GLN A 45 12.39 6.54 5.45
CA GLN A 45 12.72 7.17 6.73
C GLN A 45 12.48 6.25 7.95
N VAL A 46 11.61 5.25 7.78
CA VAL A 46 11.26 4.27 8.83
C VAL A 46 11.79 2.87 8.53
N GLY A 47 12.76 2.75 7.62
CA GLY A 47 13.38 1.49 7.21
C GLY A 47 12.51 0.61 6.31
N GLY A 48 11.43 1.17 5.76
CA GLY A 48 10.56 0.49 4.81
C GLY A 48 11.02 0.61 3.36
N LYS A 49 10.30 -0.06 2.46
CA LYS A 49 10.52 -0.05 1.01
C LYS A 49 9.25 0.37 0.28
N PHE A 50 9.45 1.18 -0.75
CA PHE A 50 8.42 1.58 -1.69
C PHE A 50 8.82 1.06 -3.07
N ILE A 51 7.88 0.46 -3.79
CA ILE A 51 8.03 0.08 -5.19
C ILE A 51 6.80 0.54 -5.98
N GLN A 52 7.04 1.25 -7.08
CA GLN A 52 5.99 1.47 -8.06
C GLN A 52 5.99 0.28 -9.00
N MET A 53 4.84 -0.39 -9.11
CA MET A 53 4.65 -1.51 -10.01
C MET A 53 4.16 -1.04 -11.38
N GLU A 54 4.16 -1.95 -12.34
CA GLU A 54 3.70 -1.73 -13.71
C GLU A 54 2.17 -1.65 -13.85
N ASP A 55 1.44 -2.34 -12.97
CA ASP A 55 -0.03 -2.34 -12.89
C ASP A 55 -0.52 -2.79 -11.50
N GLU A 56 -1.85 -2.79 -11.30
CA GLU A 56 -2.47 -3.23 -10.05
C GLU A 56 -2.38 -4.74 -9.79
N ILE A 57 -2.23 -5.58 -10.82
CA ILE A 57 -2.06 -7.03 -10.66
C ILE A 57 -0.69 -7.30 -10.03
N ALA A 58 0.36 -6.74 -10.60
CA ALA A 58 1.72 -6.83 -10.08
C ALA A 58 1.84 -6.14 -8.71
N SER A 59 1.13 -5.02 -8.48
CA SER A 59 0.99 -4.39 -7.17
C SER A 59 0.52 -5.39 -6.11
N MET A 60 -0.63 -6.04 -6.33
CA MET A 60 -1.17 -6.96 -5.34
C MET A 60 -0.32 -8.23 -5.19
N ALA A 61 0.26 -8.75 -6.28
CA ALA A 61 1.19 -9.88 -6.22
C ALA A 61 2.42 -9.57 -5.36
N ALA A 62 3.00 -8.36 -5.48
CA ALA A 62 4.11 -7.91 -4.66
C ALA A 62 3.73 -7.76 -3.18
N ILE A 63 2.52 -7.25 -2.88
CA ILE A 63 2.00 -7.18 -1.50
C ILE A 63 1.88 -8.56 -0.87
N ILE A 64 1.32 -9.52 -1.60
CA ILE A 64 1.17 -10.90 -1.13
C ILE A 64 2.54 -11.51 -0.85
N GLY A 65 3.48 -11.37 -1.78
CA GLY A 65 4.86 -11.84 -1.57
C GLY A 65 5.55 -11.20 -0.36
N ALA A 66 5.33 -9.90 -0.13
CA ALA A 66 5.84 -9.21 1.05
C ALA A 66 5.20 -9.70 2.35
N SER A 67 3.89 -9.96 2.38
CA SER A 67 3.19 -10.53 3.54
C SER A 67 3.73 -11.92 3.88
N VAL A 68 3.86 -12.80 2.88
CA VAL A 68 4.47 -14.14 3.03
C VAL A 68 5.91 -14.04 3.53
N GLY A 69 6.67 -13.03 3.11
CA GLY A 69 8.01 -12.72 3.60
C GLY A 69 8.06 -12.16 5.02
N GLY A 70 6.93 -12.01 5.71
CA GLY A 70 6.82 -11.54 7.09
C GLY A 70 6.73 -10.02 7.24
N ALA A 71 6.62 -9.27 6.13
CA ALA A 71 6.48 -7.82 6.18
C ALA A 71 5.01 -7.42 6.30
N LYS A 72 4.72 -6.46 7.17
CA LYS A 72 3.43 -5.76 7.10
C LYS A 72 3.44 -4.85 5.87
N ALA A 73 2.61 -5.19 4.89
CA ALA A 73 2.57 -4.58 3.58
C ALA A 73 1.22 -3.90 3.30
N MET A 74 1.20 -2.91 2.42
CA MET A 74 -0.03 -2.26 1.96
C MET A 74 0.08 -1.80 0.49
N THR A 75 -1.03 -1.78 -0.23
CA THR A 75 -1.18 -1.06 -1.50
C THR A 75 -2.27 0.00 -1.38
N ALA A 76 -2.40 0.87 -2.38
CA ALA A 76 -3.47 1.85 -2.50
C ALA A 76 -3.94 1.89 -3.96
N THR A 77 -5.25 1.90 -4.18
CA THR A 77 -5.85 1.87 -5.52
C THR A 77 -7.23 2.53 -5.53
N SER A 78 -7.87 2.58 -6.70
CA SER A 78 -9.23 3.08 -6.94
C SER A 78 -10.06 2.04 -7.71
N GLY A 79 -11.31 2.34 -8.04
CA GLY A 79 -12.29 1.38 -8.57
C GLY A 79 -11.77 0.47 -9.71
N PRO A 80 -11.16 1.00 -10.78
CA PRO A 80 -10.61 0.19 -11.86
C PRO A 80 -9.50 -0.76 -11.38
N GLY A 81 -8.55 -0.23 -10.63
CA GLY A 81 -7.43 -1.01 -10.11
C GLY A 81 -7.86 -2.08 -9.10
N PHE A 82 -8.84 -1.78 -8.23
CA PHE A 82 -9.43 -2.76 -7.33
C PHE A 82 -10.02 -3.96 -8.10
N SER A 83 -10.67 -3.70 -9.24
CA SER A 83 -11.24 -4.76 -10.08
C SER A 83 -10.15 -5.69 -10.64
N LEU A 84 -8.98 -5.15 -10.98
CA LEU A 84 -7.82 -5.92 -11.45
C LEU A 84 -7.17 -6.75 -10.34
N MET A 85 -7.27 -6.32 -9.08
CA MET A 85 -6.69 -7.03 -7.94
C MET A 85 -7.49 -8.26 -7.49
N GLN A 86 -8.73 -8.45 -7.98
CA GLN A 86 -9.67 -9.45 -7.46
C GLN A 86 -9.15 -10.88 -7.48
N GLU A 87 -8.41 -11.29 -8.51
CA GLU A 87 -7.81 -12.63 -8.58
C GLU A 87 -6.81 -12.85 -7.44
N ASN A 88 -5.90 -11.88 -7.24
CA ASN A 88 -4.88 -11.94 -6.19
C ASN A 88 -5.48 -11.82 -4.79
N ILE A 89 -6.53 -11.02 -4.60
CA ILE A 89 -7.26 -10.94 -3.32
C ILE A 89 -7.90 -12.30 -3.01
N GLY A 90 -8.55 -12.93 -3.99
CA GLY A 90 -9.12 -14.27 -3.83
C GLY A 90 -8.06 -15.32 -3.46
N TYR A 91 -6.90 -15.27 -4.10
CA TYR A 91 -5.76 -16.12 -3.76
C TYR A 91 -5.26 -15.88 -2.32
N ALA A 92 -5.06 -14.62 -1.91
CA ALA A 92 -4.61 -14.27 -0.56
C ALA A 92 -5.59 -14.75 0.52
N CYS A 93 -6.89 -14.60 0.29
CA CYS A 93 -7.93 -15.14 1.17
C CYS A 93 -7.86 -16.67 1.29
N MET A 94 -7.69 -17.38 0.17
CA MET A 94 -7.59 -18.85 0.17
C MET A 94 -6.35 -19.35 0.91
N ALA A 95 -5.26 -18.60 0.83
CA ALA A 95 -3.97 -18.96 1.42
C ALA A 95 -3.75 -18.42 2.85
N GLU A 96 -4.72 -17.69 3.42
CA GLU A 96 -4.65 -17.08 4.76
C GLU A 96 -3.42 -16.15 4.95
N ILE A 97 -3.17 -15.31 3.95
CA ILE A 97 -2.02 -14.38 3.88
C ILE A 97 -2.34 -12.99 4.44
#